data_AF-F8CPQ7-F1
#
_entry.id   AF-F8CPQ7-F1
#
_cell.length_a   1.000
_cell.length_b   1.000
_cell.length_c   1.000
_cell.angle_alpha   90.00
_cell.angle_beta   90.00
_cell.angle_gamma   90.00
#
_symmetry.space_group_name_H-M   'P 1'
#
loop_
_entity.id
_entity.type
_entity.pdbx_description
1 polymer ?
#
loop_
_entity_poly.entity_id
_entity_poly.type
_entity_poly.pdbx_seq_one_letter_code
_entity_poly.pdbx_strand_id
1 'polypeptide(L)' 'MQRDVKVFVLSSGSSAPRPGPGFTVEASSLDGLLEAVRVEIAARGQRVRAVSHTPTGLLAYVEDRP' A
#
# COMPACT_ATOMS: atom_id res chain seq x y z
N MET A 1 -4.38 5.12 -15.85
CA MET A 1 -5.17 4.00 -15.31
C MET A 1 -5.22 4.17 -13.81
N GLN A 2 -6.40 4.18 -13.22
CA GLN A 2 -6.58 4.49 -11.80
C GLN A 2 -6.96 3.24 -11.00
N ARG A 3 -6.38 3.06 -9.81
CA ARG A 3 -6.69 1.94 -8.90
C ARG A 3 -6.76 2.41 -7.45
N ASP A 4 -7.76 1.91 -6.74
CA ASP A 4 -7.84 2.04 -5.29
C ASP A 4 -6.85 1.10 -4.61
N VAL A 5 -6.29 1.57 -3.50
CA VAL A 5 -5.27 0.93 -2.68
C VAL A 5 -5.83 0.79 -1.27
N LYS A 6 -6.04 -0.45 -0.83
CA LYS A 6 -6.36 -0.79 0.56
C LYS A 6 -5.06 -0.98 1.32
N VAL A 7 -4.92 -0.33 2.47
CA VAL A 7 -3.70 -0.39 3.28
C VAL A 7 -3.95 -1.19 4.54
N PHE A 8 -3.03 -2.09 4.88
CA PHE A 8 -2.99 -2.79 6.14
C PHE A 8 -1.63 -2.58 6.80
N VAL A 9 -1.65 -2.07 8.03
CA VAL A 9 -0.46 -1.77 8.83
C VAL A 9 -0.11 -2.97 9.71
N LEU A 10 1.13 -3.42 9.57
CA LEU A 10 1.75 -4.45 10.39
C LEU A 10 2.38 -3.77 11.60
N SER A 11 1.81 -3.99 12.78
CA SER A 11 2.37 -3.50 14.04
C SER A 11 3.31 -4.54 14.64
N SER A 12 4.49 -4.13 15.08
CA SER A 12 5.39 -5.00 15.84
C SER A 12 4.69 -5.50 17.11
N GLY A 13 4.57 -6.82 17.25
CA GLY A 13 3.95 -7.46 18.41
C GLY A 13 2.46 -7.81 18.27
N SER A 14 1.81 -7.47 17.14
CA SER A 14 0.47 -7.99 16.83
C SER A 14 0.54 -9.04 15.73
N SER A 15 -0.24 -10.12 15.87
CA SER A 15 -0.39 -11.14 14.84
C SER A 15 -1.32 -10.72 13.70
N ALA A 16 -2.16 -9.70 13.92
CA ALA A 16 -3.17 -9.26 12.95
C ALA A 16 -2.83 -7.89 12.36
N PRO A 17 -2.78 -7.76 11.02
CA PRO A 17 -2.68 -6.47 10.36
C PRO A 17 -3.90 -5.59 10.70
N ARG A 18 -3.68 -4.31 11.01
CA ARG A 18 -4.76 -3.33 11.20
C ARG A 18 -5.09 -2.61 9.90
N PRO A 19 -6.36 -2.30 9.61
CA PRO A 19 -6.69 -1.46 8.47
C PRO A 19 -6.11 -0.05 8.65
N GLY A 20 -5.49 0.47 7.60
CA GLY A 20 -5.01 1.85 7.51
C GLY A 20 -5.83 2.67 6.51
N PRO A 21 -5.56 3.99 6.39
CA PRO A 21 -6.24 4.85 5.44
C PRO A 21 -5.87 4.44 4.00
N GLY A 22 -6.86 3.97 3.25
CA GLY A 22 -6.72 3.68 1.82
C GLY A 22 -6.52 4.95 0.99
N PHE A 23 -6.18 4.77 -0.28
CA PHE A 23 -5.97 5.86 -1.23
C PHE A 23 -6.09 5.38 -2.66
N THR A 24 -5.97 6.27 -3.62
CA THR A 24 -6.01 5.93 -5.05
C THR A 24 -4.71 6.33 -5.70
N VAL A 25 -4.21 5.51 -6.62
CA VAL A 25 -3.05 5.82 -7.49
C VAL A 25 -3.44 5.78 -8.95
N GLU A 26 -2.72 6.53 -9.76
CA GLU A 26 -2.83 6.47 -11.20
C GLU A 26 -1.46 6.28 -11.86
N ALA A 27 -1.40 5.39 -12.85
CA ALA A 27 -0.25 5.21 -13.72
C ALA A 27 -0.65 4.72 -15.11
N SER A 28 0.28 4.76 -16.07
CA SER A 28 0.08 4.25 -17.44
C SER A 28 0.34 2.74 -17.58
N SER A 29 1.02 2.11 -16.61
CA SER A 29 1.35 0.69 -16.60
C SER A 29 1.14 0.04 -15.22
N LEU A 30 1.14 -1.29 -15.17
CA LEU A 30 1.02 -2.05 -13.92
C LEU A 30 2.19 -1.78 -12.97
N ASP A 31 3.41 -1.81 -13.51
CA ASP A 31 4.62 -1.50 -12.76
C ASP A 31 4.60 -0.05 -12.26
N GLY A 32 4.09 0.87 -13.09
CA GLY A 32 3.90 2.26 -12.69
C GLY A 32 2.92 2.42 -11.52
N LEU A 33 1.90 1.57 -11.40
CA LEU A 33 1.01 1.57 -10.24
C LEU A 33 1.76 1.11 -8.97
N LEU A 34 2.61 0.10 -9.07
CA LEU A 34 3.40 -0.39 -7.94
C LEU A 34 4.39 0.68 -7.45
N GLU A 35 5.05 1.37 -8.37
CA GLU A 35 5.93 2.49 -8.05
C GLU A 35 5.17 3.65 -7.40
N ALA A 36 4.02 4.03 -7.97
CA ALA A 36 3.16 5.08 -7.38
C ALA A 36 2.71 4.73 -5.95
N VAL A 37 2.33 3.47 -5.70
CA VAL A 37 2.00 2.98 -4.35
C VAL A 37 3.19 3.11 -3.39
N ARG A 38 4.41 2.74 -3.82
CA ARG A 38 5.62 2.84 -3.00
C ARG A 38 5.94 4.28 -2.65
N VAL A 39 5.85 5.20 -3.61
CA VAL A 39 6.10 6.64 -3.41
C VAL A 39 5.10 7.22 -2.41
N GLU A 40 3.82 6.96 -2.57
CA GLU A 40 2.77 7.48 -1.69
C GLU A 40 2.90 6.93 -0.26
N ILE A 41 3.18 5.64 -0.09
CA ILE A 41 3.39 5.04 1.24
C ILE A 41 4.66 5.61 1.91
N ALA A 42 5.72 5.84 1.13
CA ALA A 42 6.93 6.46 1.64
C ALA A 42 6.68 7.92 2.08
N ALA A 43 5.88 8.69 1.34
CA ALA A 43 5.48 10.05 1.70
C ALA A 43 4.67 10.10 3.01
N ARG A 44 3.96 9.03 3.35
CA ARG A 44 3.23 8.84 4.61
C ARG A 44 4.13 8.40 5.78
N GLY A 45 5.45 8.33 5.57
CA GLY A 45 6.41 7.91 6.60
C GLY A 45 6.37 6.41 6.90
N GLN A 46 5.75 5.60 6.04
CA GLN A 46 5.65 4.16 6.21
C GLN A 46 6.62 3.43 5.27
N ARG A 47 6.78 2.12 5.49
CA ARG A 47 7.57 1.23 4.64
C ARG A 47 6.66 0.18 4.03
N VAL A 48 6.74 0.01 2.72
CA VAL A 48 6.03 -1.08 2.03
C VAL A 48 6.67 -2.41 2.38
N ARG A 49 5.86 -3.36 2.87
CA ARG A 49 6.26 -4.75 3.06
C ARG A 49 5.88 -5.62 1.87
N ALA A 50 4.65 -5.48 1.38
CA ALA A 50 4.15 -6.20 0.22
C ALA A 50 3.03 -5.41 -0.47
N VAL A 51 2.91 -5.58 -1.79
CA VAL A 51 1.78 -5.06 -2.57
C VAL A 51 1.24 -6.20 -3.43
N SER A 52 -0.06 -6.42 -3.38
CA SER A 52 -0.76 -7.46 -4.13
C SER A 52 -1.82 -6.85 -5.04
N HIS A 53 -1.93 -7.39 -6.24
CA HIS A 53 -3.05 -7.11 -7.12
C HIS A 53 -4.27 -7.93 -6.68
N THR A 54 -5.43 -7.28 -6.65
CA THR A 54 -6.72 -7.90 -6.36
C THR A 54 -7.70 -7.54 -7.49
N PRO A 55 -8.79 -8.30 -7.68
CA PRO A 55 -9.82 -7.95 -8.65
C PRO A 55 -10.42 -6.55 -8.42
N THR A 56 -10.38 -6.06 -7.18
CA THR A 56 -10.98 -4.79 -6.77
C THR A 56 -9.99 -3.61 -6.69
N GLY A 57 -8.70 -3.82 -6.98
CA GLY A 57 -7.67 -2.80 -6.79
C GLY A 57 -6.36 -3.38 -6.24
N LEU A 58 -5.60 -2.57 -5.53
CA LEU A 58 -4.34 -2.94 -4.90
C LEU A 58 -4.52 -3.11 -3.40
N LEU A 59 -3.73 -4.02 -2.84
CA LEU A 59 -3.63 -4.25 -1.40
C LEU A 59 -2.18 -4.03 -0.99
N ALA A 60 -1.94 -3.11 -0.07
CA ALA A 60 -0.60 -2.80 0.44
C ALA A 60 -0.51 -3.18 1.93
N TYR A 61 0.46 -4.04 2.25
CA TYR A 61 0.89 -4.27 3.62
C TYR A 61 2.09 -3.37 3.92
N VAL A 62 2.01 -2.61 5.00
CA VAL A 62 3.00 -1.59 5.37
C VAL A 62 3.44 -1.77 6.81
N GLU A 63 4.62 -1.29 7.13
CA GLU A 63 5.17 -1.18 8.48
C GLU A 63 5.35 0.31 8.79
N ASP A 64 5.12 0.70 10.04
CA ASP A 64 5.52 2.04 10.49
C ASP A 64 7.05 2.11 10.48
N ARG A 65 7.62 3.23 10.00
CA ARG A 65 9.06 3.41 10.12
C ARG A 65 9.41 3.69 11.59
N PRO A 66 10.47 3.06 12.12
CA PRO A 66 10.98 3.41 13.44
C PRO A 66 11.48 4.85 13.50
#